data_AF-B6VNF9-F1
#
_entry.id   AF-B6VNF9-F1
#
_cell.length_a   1.000
_cell.length_b   1.000
_cell.length_c   1.000
_cell.angle_alpha   90.00
_cell.angle_beta   90.00
_cell.angle_gamma   90.00
#
_symmetry.space_group_name_H-M   'P 1'
#
loop_
_entity.id
_entity.type
_entity.pdbx_description
1 polymer ?
#
loop_
_entity_poly.entity_id
_entity_poly.type
_entity_poly.pdbx_seq_one_letter_code
_entity_poly.pdbx_strand_id
1 'polypeptide(L)' 'MESVHFTQKYLTVFEKELVKAKDSKALIAAMEKHYPKLGDKSSLELSAKVLKGEMKWPQ' A
#
# COMPACT_ATOMS: atom_id res chain seq x y z
N MET A 1 -4.27 -6.81 -20.68
CA MET A 1 -3.02 -6.68 -19.89
C MET A 1 -3.10 -5.39 -19.04
N GLU A 2 -4.07 -5.29 -18.12
CA GLU A 2 -4.37 -4.02 -17.42
C GLU A 2 -3.82 -3.95 -15.99
N SER A 3 -3.36 -5.06 -15.43
CA SER A 3 -2.89 -5.14 -14.04
C SER A 3 -1.59 -4.37 -13.80
N VAL A 4 -0.70 -4.29 -14.79
CA VAL A 4 0.63 -3.70 -14.63
C VAL A 4 0.55 -2.18 -14.45
N HIS A 5 -0.32 -1.50 -15.20
CA HIS A 5 -0.52 -0.04 -15.07
C HIS A 5 -1.10 0.34 -13.71
N PHE A 6 -2.01 -0.49 -13.19
CA PHE A 6 -2.56 -0.32 -11.85
C PHE A 6 -1.47 -0.49 -10.79
N THR A 7 -0.69 -1.59 -10.86
CA THR A 7 0.40 -1.86 -9.93
C THR A 7 1.47 -0.77 -9.94
N GLN A 8 1.85 -0.24 -11.11
CA GLN A 8 2.89 0.77 -11.21
C GLN A 8 2.45 2.13 -10.62
N LYS A 9 1.22 2.57 -10.90
CA LYS A 9 0.64 3.78 -10.28
C LYS A 9 0.47 3.59 -8.78
N TYR A 10 -0.01 2.42 -8.37
CA TYR A 10 -0.15 2.05 -6.98
C TYR A 10 1.18 2.16 -6.25
N LEU A 11 2.22 1.45 -6.72
CA LEU A 11 3.56 1.49 -6.14
C LEU A 11 4.13 2.90 -6.08
N THR A 12 3.96 3.72 -7.11
CA THR A 12 4.49 5.09 -7.12
C THR A 12 3.88 5.97 -6.02
N VAL A 13 2.55 5.91 -5.85
CA VAL A 13 1.87 6.66 -4.78
C VAL A 13 2.19 6.04 -3.43
N PHE A 14 2.25 4.72 -3.37
CA PHE A 14 2.55 3.96 -2.17
C PHE A 14 3.94 4.26 -1.64
N GLU A 15 4.99 4.23 -2.47
CA GLU A 15 6.36 4.58 -2.08
C GLU A 15 6.45 6.03 -1.59
N LYS A 16 5.81 6.98 -2.29
CA LYS A 16 5.77 8.38 -1.86
C LYS A 16 5.16 8.55 -0.47
N GLU A 17 4.06 7.86 -0.21
CA GLU A 17 3.39 7.92 1.08
C GLU A 17 4.13 7.07 2.11
N LEU A 18 4.80 5.98 1.73
CA LEU A 18 5.56 5.08 2.60
C LEU A 18 6.78 5.79 3.21
N VAL A 19 7.46 6.62 2.42
CA VAL A 19 8.59 7.43 2.89
C VAL A 19 8.12 8.53 3.86
N LYS A 20 6.90 9.04 3.71
CA LYS A 20 6.32 10.05 4.62
C LYS A 20 5.66 9.42 5.85
N ALA A 21 5.08 8.23 5.70
CA ALA A 21 4.35 7.55 6.74
C ALA A 21 5.31 6.95 7.76
N LYS A 22 5.10 7.28 9.04
CA LYS A 22 5.90 6.70 10.13
C LYS A 22 5.61 5.23 10.36
N ASP A 23 4.36 4.83 10.14
CA ASP A 23 3.82 3.51 10.45
C ASP A 23 2.84 3.06 9.35
N SER A 24 2.50 1.77 9.37
CA SER A 24 1.56 1.20 8.40
C SER A 24 0.21 1.92 8.41
N LYS A 25 -0.31 2.33 9.58
CA LYS A 25 -1.62 3.00 9.70
C LYS A 25 -1.65 4.34 8.97
N ALA A 26 -0.60 5.15 9.11
CA ALA A 26 -0.48 6.42 8.40
C ALA A 26 -0.48 6.22 6.87
N LEU A 27 0.22 5.18 6.40
CA LEU A 27 0.26 4.81 4.99
C LEU A 27 -1.09 4.34 4.47
N ILE A 28 -1.77 3.49 5.24
CA ILE A 28 -3.10 2.96 4.90
C ILE A 28 -4.12 4.08 4.79
N ALA A 29 -4.15 5.00 5.76
CA ALA A 29 -5.09 6.13 5.73
C ALA A 29 -4.87 7.05 4.51
N ALA A 30 -3.61 7.25 4.09
CA ALA A 30 -3.31 8.00 2.86
C ALA A 30 -3.73 7.22 1.61
N MET A 31 -3.40 5.94 1.55
CA MET A 31 -3.79 5.04 0.47
C MET A 31 -5.30 4.91 0.30
N GLU A 32 -6.05 4.82 1.40
CA GLU A 32 -7.52 4.79 1.37
C GLU A 32 -8.12 6.06 0.76
N LYS A 33 -7.50 7.22 0.97
CA LYS A 33 -7.92 8.49 0.33
C LYS A 33 -7.62 8.50 -1.16
N HIS A 34 -6.48 7.95 -1.58
CA HIS A 34 -6.09 7.87 -2.99
C HIS A 34 -6.87 6.78 -3.74
N TYR A 35 -7.19 5.68 -3.05
CA TYR A 35 -7.81 4.49 -3.60
C TYR A 35 -9.03 4.04 -2.78
N PRO A 36 -10.10 4.85 -2.71
CA PRO A 36 -11.31 4.50 -1.95
C PRO A 36 -12.08 3.30 -2.53
N LYS A 37 -11.75 2.89 -3.77
CA LYS A 37 -12.30 1.71 -4.44
C LYS A 37 -11.48 0.44 -4.23
N LEU A 38 -10.40 0.46 -3.45
CA LEU A 38 -9.71 -0.77 -3.05
C LEU A 38 -10.64 -1.55 -2.12
N GLY A 39 -11.34 -2.53 -2.67
CA GLY A 39 -12.26 -3.39 -1.93
C GLY A 39 -11.59 -4.22 -0.84
N ASP A 40 -10.26 -4.39 -0.93
CA ASP A 40 -9.50 -5.26 -0.05
C ASP A 40 -8.52 -4.46 0.82
N LYS A 41 -9.07 -3.73 1.80
CA LYS A 41 -8.27 -3.00 2.80
C LYS A 41 -7.32 -3.93 3.56
N SER A 42 -7.72 -5.18 3.79
CA SER A 42 -6.88 -6.19 4.44
C SER A 42 -5.60 -6.46 3.64
N SER A 43 -5.72 -6.59 2.31
CA SER A 43 -4.58 -6.75 1.42
C SER A 43 -3.65 -5.52 1.41
N LEU A 44 -4.25 -4.32 1.47
CA LEU A 44 -3.51 -3.07 1.60
C LEU A 44 -2.79 -2.97 2.96
N GLU A 45 -3.46 -3.34 4.06
CA GLU A 45 -2.90 -3.37 5.40
C GLU A 45 -1.70 -4.31 5.49
N LEU A 46 -1.86 -5.51 4.92
CA LEU A 46 -0.81 -6.52 4.86
C LEU A 46 0.38 -5.98 4.07
N SER A 47 0.12 -5.41 2.89
CA SER A 47 1.16 -4.84 2.03
C SER A 47 1.90 -3.68 2.70
N ALA A 48 1.20 -2.81 3.43
CA ALA A 48 1.79 -1.73 4.23
C ALA A 48 2.72 -2.24 5.32
N LYS A 49 2.27 -3.23 6.09
CA LYS A 49 3.10 -3.88 7.11
C LYS A 49 4.31 -4.57 6.49
N VAL A 50 4.14 -5.22 5.34
CA VAL A 50 5.25 -5.85 4.63
C VAL A 50 6.28 -4.84 4.16
N LEU A 51 5.84 -3.79 3.47
CA LEU A 51 6.72 -2.81 2.85
C LEU A 51 7.38 -1.90 3.88
N LYS A 52 6.73 -1.64 5.03
CA LYS A 52 7.38 -0.99 6.19
C LYS A 52 8.36 -1.91 6.92
N GLY A 53 8.44 -3.18 6.55
CA GLY A 53 9.32 -4.18 7.19
C GLY A 53 8.79 -4.71 8.51
N GLU A 54 7.54 -4.40 8.87
CA GLU A 54 6.85 -4.94 10.05
C GLU A 54 6.45 -6.41 9.85
N MET A 55 6.35 -6.87 8.60
CA MET A 55 5.99 -8.24 8.26
C MET A 55 6.83 -8.75 7.08
N LYS A 56 7.29 -9.98 7.09
CA LYS A 56 7.89 -10.61 5.91
C LYS A 56 6.83 -11.49 5.25
N TRP A 57 6.75 -11.45 3.92
CA TRP A 57 5.85 -12.34 3.19
C TRP A 57 6.15 -13.79 3.60
N PRO A 58 5.18 -14.54 4.16
CA PRO A 58 5.36 -15.97 4.31
C PRO A 58 5.44 -16.54 2.89
N GLN A 59 6.59 -17.12 2.54
CA GLN A 59 6.68 -17.95 1.33
C GLN A 59 5.84 -19.21 1.48
#